data_AF-A0A443RUF5-F1
#
_entry.id   AF-A0A443RUF5-F1
#
_cell.length_a   1.000
_cell.length_b   1.000
_cell.length_c   1.000
_cell.angle_alpha   90.00
_cell.angle_beta   90.00
_cell.angle_gamma   90.00
#
_symmetry.space_group_name_H-M   'P 1'
#
loop_
_entity.id
_entity.type
_entity.pdbx_description
1 polymer ?
#
loop_
_entity_poly.entity_id
_entity_poly.type
_entity_poly.pdbx_seq_one_letter_code
_entity_poly.pdbx_strand_id
1 'polypeptide(L)' 'MNPNPKQYNEHNHPHRRDAKKLFSLITNDFGPSKKFGTVIDIGCGTGNVTLDFLQHMKCDKLIAFDKNELMIEFA' A
#
# COMPACT_ATOMS: atom_id res chain seq x y z
N MET A 1 -21.68 2.90 3.09
CA MET A 1 -21.19 4.29 2.89
C MET A 1 -19.90 4.20 2.11
N ASN A 2 -19.80 4.93 0.99
CA ASN A 2 -18.52 5.08 0.29
C ASN A 2 -17.68 6.08 1.10
N PRO A 3 -16.54 5.69 1.68
CA PRO A 3 -15.72 6.61 2.43
C PRO A 3 -15.19 7.70 1.48
N ASN A 4 -15.20 8.95 1.94
CA ASN A 4 -14.56 10.05 1.23
C ASN A 4 -13.06 9.75 1.12
N PRO A 5 -12.48 9.67 -0.09
CA PRO A 5 -11.07 9.28 -0.27
C PRO A 5 -10.10 10.22 0.45
N LYS A 6 -10.34 11.53 0.43
CA LYS A 6 -9.49 12.50 1.14
C LYS A 6 -9.50 12.27 2.64
N GLN A 7 -10.69 12.10 3.23
CA GLN A 7 -10.80 11.80 4.66
C GLN A 7 -10.14 10.46 5.01
N TYR A 8 -10.31 9.43 4.18
CA TYR A 8 -9.65 8.14 4.37
C TYR A 8 -8.12 8.28 4.36
N ASN A 9 -7.59 9.02 3.39
CA ASN A 9 -6.15 9.28 3.26
C ASN A 9 -5.57 10.00 4.48
N GLU A 10 -6.32 10.97 5.03
CA GLU A 10 -5.90 11.76 6.18
C GLU A 10 -5.98 10.98 7.51
N HIS A 11 -6.89 10.01 7.65
CA HIS A 11 -7.16 9.36 8.93
C HIS A 11 -6.67 7.90 9.02
N ASN A 12 -6.03 7.35 7.98
CA ASN A 12 -5.60 5.95 7.98
C ASN A 12 -4.26 5.68 8.71
N HIS A 13 -3.86 6.54 9.64
CA HIS A 13 -2.63 6.40 10.43
C HIS A 13 -2.46 5.03 11.11
N PRO A 14 -3.50 4.39 11.69
CA PRO A 14 -3.35 3.06 12.27
C PRO A 14 -2.91 2.02 11.23
N HIS A 15 -3.51 2.03 10.04
CA HIS A 15 -3.17 1.12 8.95
C HIS A 15 -1.71 1.32 8.50
N ARG A 16 -1.28 2.57 8.33
CA ARG A 16 0.12 2.89 7.97
C ARG A 16 1.11 2.42 9.04
N ARG A 17 0.77 2.58 10.33
CA ARG A 17 1.63 2.12 11.45
C ARG A 17 1.77 0.60 11.44
N ASP A 18 0.69 -0.13 11.25
CA ASP A 18 0.75 -1.59 11.27
C ASP A 18 1.41 -2.14 10.00
N ALA A 19 1.20 -1.50 8.84
CA ALA A 19 1.93 -1.80 7.61
C ALA A 19 3.44 -1.62 7.76
N LYS A 20 3.92 -0.56 8.44
CA LYS A 20 5.36 -0.38 8.71
C LYS A 20 5.99 -1.55 9.47
N LYS A 21 5.27 -2.14 10.43
CA LYS A 21 5.75 -3.34 11.14
C LYS A 21 5.89 -4.52 10.17
N LEU A 22 4.90 -4.71 9.30
CA LEU A 22 4.93 -5.75 8.29
C LEU A 22 6.08 -5.56 7.29
N PHE A 23 6.32 -4.33 6.83
CA PHE A 23 7.42 -4.02 5.92
C PHE A 23 8.79 -4.29 6.57
N SER A 24 8.93 -4.04 7.86
CA SER A 24 10.14 -4.39 8.62
C SER A 24 10.37 -5.90 8.65
N LEU A 25 9.32 -6.70 8.88
CA LEU A 25 9.42 -8.16 8.84
C LEU A 25 9.84 -8.65 7.44
N ILE A 26 9.20 -8.16 6.39
CA ILE A 26 9.57 -8.51 5.01
C ILE A 26 11.02 -8.10 4.71
N THR A 27 11.44 -6.92 5.17
CA THR A 27 12.83 -6.45 5.01
C THR A 27 13.82 -7.36 5.74
N ASN A 28 13.47 -7.85 6.93
CA ASN A 28 14.33 -8.77 7.68
C ASN A 28 14.44 -10.13 6.99
N ASP A 29 13.33 -10.64 6.45
CA ASP A 29 13.26 -11.97 5.83
C ASP A 29 13.94 -12.00 4.45
N PHE A 30 13.85 -10.92 3.68
CA PHE A 30 14.29 -10.88 2.29
C PHE A 30 15.45 -9.91 1.99
N GLY A 31 15.82 -9.09 2.96
CA GLY A 31 16.84 -8.06 2.86
C GLY A 31 16.31 -6.70 2.34
N PRO A 32 17.05 -5.61 2.60
CA PRO A 32 16.63 -4.23 2.33
C PRO A 32 16.60 -3.85 0.85
N SER A 33 17.17 -4.68 -0.03
CA SER A 33 17.26 -4.42 -1.46
C SER A 33 16.44 -5.41 -2.29
N LYS A 34 15.56 -6.19 -1.64
CA LYS A 34 14.75 -7.18 -2.35
C LYS A 34 13.90 -6.51 -3.43
N LYS A 35 14.02 -7.05 -4.65
CA LYS A 35 13.11 -6.76 -5.76
C LYS A 35 12.13 -7.90 -5.91
N PHE A 36 10.84 -7.59 -5.89
CA PHE A 36 9.75 -8.51 -6.17
C PHE A 36 9.41 -8.48 -7.67
N GLY A 37 8.87 -9.58 -8.20
CA GLY A 37 8.39 -9.60 -9.59
C GLY A 37 7.07 -8.83 -9.71
N THR A 38 5.96 -9.53 -9.48
CA THR A 38 4.63 -8.91 -9.44
C THR A 38 4.15 -8.78 -8.00
N VAL A 39 3.70 -7.58 -7.63
CA VAL A 39 3.01 -7.29 -6.38
C VAL A 39 1.55 -6.98 -6.69
N ILE A 40 0.65 -7.60 -5.94
CA ILE A 40 -0.79 -7.42 -6.06
C ILE A 40 -1.30 -6.83 -4.75
N ASP A 41 -1.86 -5.63 -4.81
CA ASP A 41 -2.44 -4.93 -3.67
C ASP A 41 -3.97 -4.93 -3.76
N ILE A 42 -4.60 -5.66 -2.83
CA ILE A 42 -6.04 -5.94 -2.82
C ILE A 42 -6.71 -5.07 -1.77
N GLY A 43 -7.57 -4.14 -2.20
CA GLY A 43 -8.15 -3.13 -1.32
C GLY A 43 -7.14 -2.02 -1.04
N CYS A 44 -6.54 -1.47 -2.10
CA CYS A 44 -5.47 -0.47 -1.98
C CYS A 44 -5.92 0.86 -1.36
N GLY A 45 -7.24 1.10 -1.25
CA GLY A 45 -7.78 2.37 -0.79
C GLY A 45 -7.20 3.52 -1.61
N THR A 46 -6.76 4.58 -0.93
CA THR A 46 -6.15 5.77 -1.56
C THR A 46 -4.71 5.56 -2.02
N GLY A 47 -4.19 4.33 -2.00
CA GLY A 47 -2.83 4.00 -2.45
C GLY A 47 -1.69 4.45 -1.54
N ASN A 48 -1.96 5.15 -0.42
CA ASN A 48 -0.89 5.72 0.39
C ASN A 48 -0.06 4.67 1.16
N VAL A 49 -0.65 3.54 1.55
CA VAL A 49 0.08 2.40 2.13
C VAL A 49 0.88 1.68 1.05
N THR A 50 0.32 1.56 -0.16
CA THR A 50 1.01 1.03 -1.34
C THR A 50 2.25 1.87 -1.67
N LEU A 51 2.15 3.20 -1.58
CA LEU A 51 3.28 4.09 -1.75
C LEU A 51 4.34 3.88 -0.65
N ASP A 52 3.92 3.74 0.61
CA ASP A 52 4.84 3.43 1.71
C ASP A 52 5.58 2.10 1.46
N PHE A 53 4.92 1.08 0.90
CA PHE A 53 5.56 -0.17 0.49
C PHE A 53 6.66 0.07 -0.56
N LEU A 54 6.35 0.84 -1.61
CA LEU A 54 7.28 1.14 -2.70
C LEU A 54 8.48 1.99 -2.27
N GLN A 55 8.40 2.71 -1.15
CA GLN A 55 9.54 3.41 -0.57
C GLN A 55 10.55 2.47 0.10
N HIS A 56 10.10 1.29 0.55
CA HIS A 56 10.95 0.31 1.24
C HIS A 56 11.36 -0.85 0.31
N MET A 57 10.58 -1.13 -0.73
CA MET A 57 10.73 -2.31 -1.57
C MET A 57 10.56 -1.97 -3.05
N LYS A 58 11.16 -2.77 -3.92
CA LYS A 58 11.03 -2.60 -5.38
C LYS A 58 10.20 -3.73 -5.97
N CYS A 59 9.45 -3.44 -7.03
CA CYS A 59 8.80 -4.46 -7.85
C CYS A 59 8.94 -4.17 -9.34
N ASP A 60 8.88 -5.21 -10.19
CA ASP A 60 8.79 -5.04 -11.65
C ASP A 60 7.40 -4.59 -12.07
N LYS A 61 6.37 -5.13 -11.43
CA LYS A 61 4.97 -4.84 -11.72
C LYS A 61 4.17 -4.69 -10.43
N LEU A 62 3.42 -3.60 -10.34
CA LEU A 62 2.39 -3.40 -9.32
C LEU A 62 1.02 -3.46 -9.98
N ILE A 63 0.11 -4.23 -9.39
CA ILE A 63 -1.30 -4.24 -9.72
C ILE A 63 -2.06 -3.90 -8.44
N ALA A 64 -2.64 -2.71 -8.37
CA ALA A 64 -3.45 -2.27 -7.24
C ALA A 64 -4.91 -2.19 -7.67
N PHE A 65 -5.82 -2.69 -6.83
CA PHE A 65 -7.26 -2.57 -7.09
C PHE A 65 -8.06 -2.45 -5.81
N ASP A 66 -9.19 -1.76 -5.93
CA ASP A 66 -10.16 -1.52 -4.89
C ASP A 66 -11.55 -1.70 -5.49
N LYS A 67 -12.50 -2.11 -4.65
CA LYS A 67 -13.90 -2.25 -5.07
C LYS A 67 -14.59 -0.90 -5.26
N ASN A 68 -14.04 0.17 -4.69
CA ASN A 68 -14.57 1.52 -4.75
C ASN A 68 -13.82 2.33 -5.81
N GLU A 69 -14.50 2.65 -6.91
CA GLU A 69 -13.95 3.43 -8.02
C GLU A 69 -13.38 4.78 -7.57
N LEU A 70 -14.02 5.45 -6.60
CA LEU A 70 -13.52 6.73 -6.06
C LEU A 70 -12.16 6.62 -5.37
N MET A 71 -11.80 5.43 -4.88
CA MET A 71 -10.46 5.19 -4.31
C MET A 71 -9.42 5.07 -5.42
N ILE A 72 -9.77 4.41 -6.51
CA ILE A 72 -8.91 4.25 -7.69
C ILE A 72 -8.69 5.59 -8.40
N GLU A 73 -9.72 6.40 -8.54
CA GLU A 73 -9.59 7.74 -9.14
C GLU A 73 -8.74 8.69 -8.29
N PHE A 74 -8.69 8.47 -6.97
CA PHE A 74 -7.92 9.31 -6.05
C PHE A 74 -6.44 8.91 -5.97
N ALA A 75 -6.13 7.62 -6.09
CA ALA A 75 -4.81 7.02 -5.86
C ALA A 75 -3.78 7.42 -6.94
#